data_AF-A0A0Q8BWL1-F1
#
_entry.id   AF-A0A0Q8BWL1-F1
#
_cell.length_a   1.000
_cell.length_b   1.000
_cell.length_c   1.000
_cell.angle_alpha   90.00
_cell.angle_beta   90.00
_cell.angle_gamma   90.00
#
_symmetry.space_group_name_H-M   'P 1'
#
loop_
_entity.id
_entity.type
_entity.pdbx_description
1 polymer ?
#
loop_
_entity_poly.entity_id
_entity_poly.type
_entity_poly.pdbx_seq_one_letter_code
_entity_poly.pdbx_strand_id
1 'polypeptide(L)'
;MPSPAGISASDTRALAAVLASLEDSKAENIVSIDIQGKSSLGDYMVVASGRSNRHVAAVADHLLKALKDAGLGNVRVEGLAGADWVLIDSGDVIVHVFRPEVRDFYNLEKMWQAPDLEEETLH
;
A
#
# COMPACT_ATOMS: atom_id res chain seq x y z
N MET A 1 -17.66 24.09 -6.91
CA MET A 1 -17.23 23.20 -5.80
C MET A 1 -16.97 21.84 -6.41
N PRO A 2 -15.76 21.27 -6.31
CA PRO A 2 -15.55 19.90 -6.75
C PRO A 2 -16.36 18.98 -5.82
N SER A 3 -17.15 18.09 -6.41
CA SER A 3 -17.91 17.07 -5.69
C SER A 3 -16.93 16.13 -4.95
N PRO A 4 -17.30 15.60 -3.78
CA PRO A 4 -16.60 14.46 -3.19
C PRO A 4 -16.90 13.24 -4.06
N ALA A 5 -16.15 13.09 -5.15
CA ALA A 5 -16.26 11.96 -6.04
C ALA A 5 -15.79 10.72 -5.28
N GLY A 6 -16.75 9.96 -4.74
CA GLY A 6 -16.74 8.52 -4.96
C GLY A 6 -16.13 7.63 -3.88
N ILE A 7 -16.01 8.01 -2.61
CA ILE A 7 -15.66 7.00 -1.59
C ILE A 7 -16.75 5.91 -1.58
N SER A 8 -16.50 4.75 -2.19
CA SER A 8 -17.39 3.61 -2.06
C SER A 8 -17.20 3.05 -0.64
N ALA A 9 -18.29 2.70 0.01
CA ALA A 9 -18.26 2.17 1.38
C ALA A 9 -17.40 0.90 1.50
N SER A 10 -17.18 0.19 0.38
CA SER A 10 -16.32 -0.98 0.27
C SER A 10 -14.84 -0.62 0.38
N ASP A 11 -14.40 0.43 -0.31
CA ASP A 11 -12.99 0.87 -0.37
C ASP A 11 -12.51 1.34 1.01
N THR A 12 -13.40 2.03 1.75
CA THR A 12 -13.12 2.45 3.13
C THR A 12 -12.95 1.24 4.05
N ARG A 13 -13.74 0.17 3.84
CA ARG A 13 -13.65 -1.06 4.65
C ARG A 13 -12.36 -1.82 4.34
N ALA A 14 -11.99 -1.94 3.07
CA ALA A 14 -10.75 -2.58 2.65
C ALA A 14 -9.53 -1.84 3.21
N LEU A 15 -9.49 -0.51 3.06
CA LEU A 15 -8.42 0.33 3.61
C LEU A 15 -8.32 0.21 5.14
N ALA A 16 -9.45 0.26 5.85
CA ALA A 16 -9.46 0.12 7.31
C ALA A 16 -8.94 -1.26 7.75
N ALA A 17 -9.32 -2.34 7.06
CA ALA A 17 -8.80 -3.68 7.34
C ALA A 17 -7.29 -3.79 7.09
N VAL A 18 -6.80 -3.14 6.03
CA VAL A 18 -5.38 -3.07 5.71
C VAL A 18 -4.61 -2.35 6.80
N LEU A 19 -5.03 -1.14 7.17
CA LEU A 19 -4.38 -0.33 8.21
C LEU A 19 -4.37 -1.06 9.55
N ALA A 20 -5.51 -1.64 9.96
CA ALA A 20 -5.60 -2.41 11.18
C ALA A 20 -4.67 -3.63 11.18
N SER A 21 -4.57 -4.36 10.05
CA SER A 21 -3.67 -5.50 9.93
C SER A 21 -2.20 -5.08 9.97
N LEU A 22 -1.84 -3.94 9.36
CA LEU A 22 -0.48 -3.40 9.39
C LEU A 22 -0.10 -2.95 10.81
N GLU A 23 -1.00 -2.29 11.53
CA GLU A 23 -0.81 -1.89 12.92
C GLU A 23 -0.67 -3.10 13.86
N ASP A 24 -1.54 -4.11 13.73
CA ASP A 24 -1.47 -5.35 14.52
C ASP A 24 -0.16 -6.10 14.26
N SER A 25 0.29 -6.09 13.00
CA SER A 25 1.59 -6.65 12.63
C SER A 25 2.77 -5.80 13.09
N LYS A 26 2.56 -4.64 13.71
CA LYS A 26 3.61 -3.68 14.13
C LYS A 26 4.51 -3.24 12.98
N ALA A 27 3.90 -2.98 11.82
CA ALA A 27 4.56 -2.31 10.71
C ALA A 27 4.85 -0.85 11.09
N GLU A 28 5.93 -0.30 10.54
CA GLU A 28 6.40 1.05 10.79
C GLU A 28 6.16 1.94 9.56
N ASN A 29 6.12 3.25 9.76
CA ASN A 29 6.00 4.24 8.70
C ASN A 29 4.86 3.94 7.70
N ILE A 30 3.69 3.62 8.23
CA ILE A 30 2.47 3.36 7.47
C ILE A 30 1.96 4.70 6.93
N VAL A 31 1.86 4.81 5.61
CA VAL A 31 1.40 6.00 4.89
C VAL A 31 0.31 5.57 3.91
N SER A 32 -0.88 6.13 4.06
CA SER A 32 -1.98 5.95 3.11
C SER A 32 -2.05 7.15 2.17
N ILE A 33 -2.09 6.88 0.88
CA ILE A 33 -2.15 7.85 -0.21
C ILE A 33 -3.45 7.60 -0.98
N ASP A 34 -4.24 8.65 -1.10
CA ASP A 34 -5.45 8.65 -1.91
C ASP A 34 -5.06 8.86 -3.38
N ILE A 35 -5.28 7.83 -4.20
CA ILE A 35 -5.04 7.84 -5.64
C ILE A 35 -6.35 7.77 -6.43
N GLN A 36 -7.48 7.92 -5.74
CA GLN A 36 -8.80 7.85 -6.33
C GLN A 36 -8.97 8.91 -7.42
N GLY A 37 -9.29 8.46 -8.64
CA GLY A 37 -9.43 9.32 -9.81
C GLY A 37 -8.12 9.87 -10.40
N LYS A 38 -6.96 9.58 -9.79
CA LYS A 38 -5.62 9.89 -10.35
C LYS A 38 -5.01 8.73 -11.12
N SER A 39 -5.40 7.51 -10.79
CA SER A 39 -4.91 6.29 -11.43
C SER A 39 -6.04 5.27 -11.57
N SER A 40 -6.05 4.53 -12.67
CA SER A 40 -6.98 3.40 -12.87
C SER A 40 -6.49 2.10 -12.22
N LEU A 41 -5.39 2.16 -11.47
CA LEU A 41 -4.77 1.00 -10.84
C LEU A 41 -5.42 0.62 -9.50
N GLY A 42 -6.08 1.57 -8.82
CA GLY A 42 -6.77 1.36 -7.54
C GLY A 42 -7.25 2.68 -6.93
N ASP A 43 -8.02 2.62 -5.85
CA ASP A 43 -8.54 3.80 -5.15
C ASP A 43 -7.57 4.30 -4.07
N TYR A 44 -6.90 3.38 -3.37
CA TYR A 44 -5.95 3.72 -2.30
C TYR A 44 -4.62 2.99 -2.46
N MET A 45 -3.54 3.71 -2.18
CA MET A 45 -2.20 3.15 -2.06
C MET A 45 -1.70 3.28 -0.62
N VAL A 46 -1.30 2.18 -0.01
CA VAL A 46 -0.72 2.15 1.34
C VAL A 46 0.73 1.72 1.23
N VAL A 47 1.62 2.45 1.89
CA VAL A 47 3.05 2.14 1.97
C VAL A 47 3.40 1.90 3.43
N ALA A 48 4.05 0.78 3.72
CA ALA A 48 4.46 0.39 5.06
C ALA A 48 5.90 -0.13 5.07
N SER A 49 6.51 -0.16 6.24
CA SER A 49 7.87 -0.65 6.43
C SER A 49 7.93 -1.78 7.45
N GLY A 50 8.63 -2.85 7.09
CA GLY A 50 8.85 -3.98 7.98
C GLY A 50 10.29 -4.06 8.46
N ARG A 51 10.49 -4.11 9.77
CA ARG A 51 11.80 -4.21 10.46
C ARG A 51 12.80 -5.29 9.99
N SER A 52 12.37 -6.34 9.28
CA SER A 52 13.24 -7.40 8.73
C SER A 52 12.52 -8.21 7.64
N ASN A 53 13.23 -8.96 6.80
CA ASN A 53 12.62 -9.81 5.76
C ASN A 53 11.55 -10.75 6.32
N ARG A 54 11.82 -11.42 7.46
CA ARG A 54 10.85 -12.31 8.10
C ARG A 54 9.62 -11.53 8.59
N HIS A 55 9.82 -10.32 9.09
CA HIS A 55 8.73 -9.47 9.54
C HIS A 55 7.89 -8.95 8.35
N VAL A 56 8.52 -8.53 7.25
CA VAL A 56 7.84 -8.13 6.01
C VAL A 56 6.98 -9.28 5.48
N ALA A 57 7.55 -10.49 5.38
CA ALA A 57 6.81 -11.67 4.94
C ALA A 57 5.62 -11.98 5.87
N ALA A 58 5.83 -11.92 7.19
CA ALA A 58 4.75 -12.15 8.16
C ALA A 58 3.63 -11.11 8.07
N VAL A 59 3.97 -9.82 7.90
CA VAL A 59 3.01 -8.73 7.69
C VAL A 59 2.18 -9.00 6.43
N ALA A 60 2.84 -9.42 5.34
CA ALA A 60 2.18 -9.73 4.08
C ALA A 60 1.23 -10.93 4.18
N ASP A 61 1.67 -12.01 4.80
CA ASP A 61 0.83 -13.20 5.05
C ASP A 61 -0.36 -12.87 5.96
N HIS A 62 -0.15 -12.06 6.99
CA HIS A 62 -1.22 -11.61 7.89
C HIS A 62 -2.26 -10.77 7.14
N LEU A 63 -1.79 -9.84 6.31
CA LEU A 63 -2.64 -9.01 5.49
C LEU A 63 -3.46 -9.83 4.47
N LEU A 64 -2.82 -10.79 3.79
CA LEU A 64 -3.49 -11.71 2.87
C LEU A 64 -4.64 -12.45 3.55
N LYS A 65 -4.41 -12.90 4.79
CA LYS A 65 -5.43 -13.60 5.58
C LYS A 65 -6.56 -12.66 5.98
N ALA A 66 -6.25 -11.46 6.45
CA ALA A 66 -7.24 -10.44 6.81
C ALA A 66 -8.12 -10.04 5.61
N LEU A 67 -7.52 -9.88 4.43
CA LEU A 67 -8.24 -9.56 3.19
C LEU A 67 -9.15 -10.72 2.75
N LYS A 68 -8.67 -11.97 2.83
CA LYS A 68 -9.50 -13.15 2.58
C LYS A 68 -10.70 -13.23 3.54
N ASP A 69 -10.46 -13.02 4.84
CA ASP A 69 -11.51 -13.05 5.86
C ASP A 69 -12.53 -11.90 5.67
N ALA A 70 -12.09 -10.77 5.11
CA ALA A 70 -12.95 -9.66 4.70
C ALA A 70 -13.76 -9.92 3.42
N GLY A 71 -13.56 -11.07 2.75
CA GLY A 71 -14.24 -11.42 1.50
C GLY A 71 -13.57 -10.87 0.23
N LEU A 72 -12.39 -10.26 0.36
CA LEU A 72 -11.59 -9.73 -0.75
C LEU A 72 -10.68 -10.86 -1.26
N GLY A 73 -11.26 -11.82 -1.98
CA GLY A 73 -10.61 -13.09 -2.32
C GLY A 73 -9.54 -13.02 -3.41
N ASN A 74 -9.46 -11.91 -4.17
CA ASN A 74 -8.64 -11.79 -5.37
C ASN A 74 -7.36 -10.96 -5.16
N VAL A 75 -6.65 -11.20 -4.05
CA VAL A 75 -5.41 -10.48 -3.76
C VAL A 75 -4.24 -11.07 -4.55
N ARG A 76 -3.50 -10.20 -5.24
CA ARG A 76 -2.24 -10.51 -5.91
C ARG A 76 -1.08 -10.15 -4.97
N VAL A 77 -0.09 -11.04 -4.89
CA VAL A 77 1.11 -10.79 -4.11
C VAL A 77 2.36 -11.05 -4.94
N GLU A 78 3.27 -10.09 -4.90
CA GLU A 78 4.57 -10.14 -5.56
C GLU A 78 5.69 -9.83 -4.57
N GLY A 79 6.88 -10.38 -4.81
CA GLY A 79 8.07 -10.09 -3.99
C GLY A 79 8.16 -10.81 -2.64
N LEU A 80 7.16 -11.63 -2.27
CA LEU A 80 7.15 -12.41 -1.01
C LEU A 80 8.38 -13.31 -0.84
N ALA A 81 8.92 -13.86 -1.93
CA ALA A 81 10.07 -14.77 -1.90
C ALA A 81 11.38 -14.08 -1.46
N GLY A 82 11.56 -12.79 -1.81
CA GLY A 82 12.70 -12.00 -1.36
C GLY A 82 12.43 -11.28 -0.05
N ALA A 83 11.18 -10.84 0.16
CA ALA A 83 10.75 -10.03 1.30
C ALA A 83 11.55 -8.73 1.52
N ASP A 84 12.20 -8.25 0.44
CA ASP A 84 12.86 -6.95 0.39
C ASP A 84 11.85 -5.85 0.04
N TRP A 85 10.95 -6.17 -0.90
CA TRP A 85 9.78 -5.39 -1.27
C TRP A 85 8.65 -6.35 -1.58
N VAL A 86 7.54 -6.20 -0.88
CA VAL A 86 6.32 -6.98 -1.14
C VAL A 86 5.24 -6.03 -1.63
N LEU A 87 4.64 -6.39 -2.76
CA LEU A 87 3.48 -5.72 -3.32
C LEU A 87 2.26 -6.60 -3.10
N ILE A 88 1.19 -6.02 -2.55
CA ILE A 88 -0.05 -6.70 -2.25
C ILE A 88 -1.18 -5.88 -2.85
N ASP A 89 -1.80 -6.39 -3.89
CA ASP A 89 -2.84 -5.70 -4.63
C ASP A 89 -4.18 -6.41 -4.45
N SER A 90 -5.16 -5.71 -3.88
CA SER A 90 -6.52 -6.22 -3.66
C SER A 90 -7.53 -5.77 -4.72
N GLY A 91 -7.10 -5.00 -5.72
CA GLY A 91 -7.93 -4.34 -6.72
C GLY A 91 -8.31 -2.91 -6.31
N ASP A 92 -8.92 -2.75 -5.14
CA ASP A 92 -9.34 -1.44 -4.63
C ASP A 92 -8.22 -0.74 -3.83
N VAL A 93 -7.41 -1.54 -3.12
CA VAL A 93 -6.29 -1.05 -2.30
C VAL A 93 -4.99 -1.76 -2.67
N ILE A 94 -3.95 -0.97 -2.92
CA ILE A 94 -2.60 -1.44 -3.24
C ILE A 94 -1.70 -1.18 -2.03
N VAL A 95 -1.02 -2.21 -1.53
CA VAL A 95 -0.17 -2.14 -0.35
C VAL A 95 1.26 -2.49 -0.71
N HIS A 96 2.19 -1.59 -0.42
CA HIS A 96 3.62 -1.79 -0.59
C HIS A 96 4.28 -1.92 0.77
N VAL A 97 4.89 -3.07 1.05
CA VAL A 97 5.65 -3.29 2.29
C VAL A 97 7.13 -3.36 1.93
N PHE A 98 7.89 -2.36 2.37
CA PHE A 98 9.32 -2.25 2.11
C PHE A 98 10.15 -2.63 3.32
N ARG A 99 11.35 -3.17 3.09
CA ARG A 99 12.38 -3.21 4.13
C ARG A 99 12.92 -1.79 4.37
N PRO A 100 13.20 -1.39 5.63
CA PRO A 100 13.76 -0.06 5.93
C PRO A 100 14.99 0.24 5.09
N GLU A 101 15.90 -0.72 4.94
CA GLU A 101 17.11 -0.55 4.10
C GLU A 101 16.80 -0.18 2.63
N VAL A 102 15.75 -0.77 2.05
CA VAL A 102 15.34 -0.50 0.65
C VAL A 102 14.62 0.84 0.56
N ARG A 103 13.81 1.18 1.59
CA ARG A 103 13.10 2.45 1.67
C ARG A 103 14.07 3.64 1.76
N ASP A 104 15.11 3.50 2.58
CA ASP A 104 16.19 4.50 2.70
C ASP A 104 17.02 4.58 1.41
N PHE A 105 17.35 3.43 0.80
CA PHE A 105 18.17 3.40 -0.42
C PHE A 105 17.49 4.07 -1.62
N TYR A 106 16.19 3.89 -1.79
CA TYR A 106 15.43 4.50 -2.88
C TYR A 106 14.81 5.86 -2.54
N ASN A 107 14.98 6.34 -1.29
CA ASN A 107 14.44 7.60 -0.78
C ASN A 107 12.96 7.82 -1.20
N LEU A 108 12.18 6.73 -1.10
CA LEU A 108 10.83 6.63 -1.66
C LEU A 108 9.87 7.68 -1.06
N GLU A 109 10.19 8.24 0.10
CA GLU A 109 9.38 9.33 0.66
C GLU A 109 9.36 10.55 -0.25
N LYS A 110 10.41 10.81 -1.03
CA LYS A 110 10.43 11.94 -1.97
C LYS A 110 9.54 11.75 -3.20
N MET A 111 9.42 10.54 -3.77
CA MET A 111 8.56 10.38 -4.95
C MET A 111 7.08 10.20 -4.60
N TRP A 112 6.77 9.84 -3.34
CA TRP A 112 5.40 9.58 -2.89
C TRP A 112 4.82 10.76 -2.07
N GLN A 113 5.66 11.62 -1.47
CA GLN A 113 5.25 12.89 -0.85
C GLN A 113 5.30 14.10 -1.79
N ALA A 114 5.59 13.91 -3.07
CA ALA A 114 5.44 14.96 -4.06
C ALA A 114 4.03 14.87 -4.70
N PRO A 115 3.00 15.58 -4.19
CA PRO A 115 2.04 16.17 -5.10
C PRO A 115 2.81 17.17 -5.95
N ASP A 116 2.64 17.11 -7.28
CA ASP A 116 3.39 17.88 -8.28
C ASP A 116 4.79 17.32 -8.62
N LEU A 117 4.81 16.18 -9.32
CA LEU A 117 5.65 16.15 -10.51
C LEU A 117 4.97 17.09 -11.51
N GLU A 118 5.36 18.37 -11.50
CA GLU A 118 5.36 19.12 -12.74
C GLU A 118 6.12 18.24 -13.74
N GLU A 119 5.42 17.83 -14.80
CA GLU A 119 6.02 17.24 -15.98
C GLU A 119 7.05 18.24 -16.51
N GLU A 120 8.28 18.21 -16.00
CA GLU A 120 9.41 18.75 -16.73
C GLU A 120 9.68 17.77 -17.86
N THR A 121 8.88 17.93 -18.92
CA THR A 121 9.23 17.54 -20.28
C THR A 121 10.57 18.21 -20.57
N LEU A 122 11.68 17.49 -20.31
CA LEU A 122 12.98 17.92 -20.81
C LEU A 122 13.00 17.70 -22.32
N HIS A 123 13.02 18.84 -23.01
CA HIS A 123 13.30 19.06 -24.41
C HIS A 123 14.68 18.51 -24.83
#